data_AF-A0A838F4G1-F1
#
_entry.id   AF-A0A838F4G1-F1
#
_cell.length_a   1.000
_cell.length_b   1.000
_cell.length_c   1.000
_cell.angle_alpha   90.00
_cell.angle_beta   90.00
_cell.angle_gamma   90.00
#
_symmetry.space_group_name_H-M   'P 1'
#
loop_
_entity.id
_entity.type
_entity.pdbx_description
1 polymer ?
#
loop_
_entity_poly.entity_id
_entity_poly.type
_entity_poly.pdbx_seq_one_letter_code
_entity_poly.pdbx_strand_id
1 'polypeptide(L)' 'MKKLFFIASVTLAVGFTSCKKDYTCTCTENGTNVGVVGIPNSSKSDAQTLCDNEQTTLNGLGASASCTLD' A
#
# COMPACT_ATOMS: atom_id res chain seq x y z
N MET A 1 30.65 28.66 -39.22
CA MET A 1 29.90 27.74 -40.09
C MET A 1 29.14 26.76 -39.22
N LYS A 2 27.83 26.64 -39.49
CA LYS A 2 26.95 25.47 -39.26
C LYS A 2 27.01 24.85 -37.85
N LYS A 3 26.12 25.27 -36.94
CA LYS A 3 24.75 24.74 -36.76
C LYS A 3 24.77 23.26 -36.39
N LEU A 4 24.30 22.94 -35.19
CA LEU A 4 23.24 21.97 -34.87
C LEU A 4 23.26 21.79 -33.35
N PHE A 5 22.43 22.51 -32.60
CA PHE A 5 21.03 22.16 -32.35
C PHE A 5 20.85 20.84 -31.59
N PHE A 6 20.04 20.97 -30.54
CA PHE A 6 18.92 20.10 -30.24
C PHE A 6 19.12 18.89 -29.32
N ILE A 7 18.41 19.01 -28.19
CA ILE A 7 17.39 18.07 -27.69
C ILE A 7 17.73 17.43 -26.34
N ALA A 8 16.99 17.95 -25.37
CA ALA A 8 16.33 17.25 -24.29
C ALA A 8 17.20 16.26 -23.50
N SER A 9 17.64 16.73 -22.34
CA SER A 9 17.61 15.87 -21.16
C SER A 9 16.19 15.32 -21.05
N VAL A 10 15.98 14.12 -21.58
CA VAL A 10 14.79 13.33 -21.36
C VAL A 10 14.77 13.11 -19.86
N THR A 11 13.95 13.92 -19.17
CA THR A 11 13.46 13.59 -17.85
C THR A 11 12.91 12.18 -17.98
N LEU A 12 13.66 11.22 -17.44
CA LEU A 12 13.15 9.90 -17.13
C LEU A 12 12.00 10.15 -16.15
N ALA A 13 10.80 10.32 -16.71
CA ALA A 13 9.58 10.07 -16.01
C ALA A 13 9.63 8.58 -15.71
N VAL A 14 10.33 8.23 -14.62
CA VAL A 14 10.04 7.03 -13.85
C VAL A 14 8.60 7.21 -13.44
N GLY A 15 7.71 6.76 -14.32
CA GLY A 15 6.33 6.52 -13.97
C GLY A 15 6.42 5.69 -12.71
N PHE A 16 5.85 6.20 -11.62
CA PHE A 16 5.48 5.39 -10.48
C PHE A 16 4.46 4.39 -11.02
N THR A 17 4.93 3.34 -11.71
CA THR A 17 4.17 2.12 -11.89
C THR A 17 4.00 1.66 -10.46
N SER A 18 2.87 2.04 -9.88
CA SER A 18 2.44 1.59 -8.57
C SER A 18 2.64 0.08 -8.59
N CYS A 19 3.70 -0.38 -7.93
CA CYS A 19 4.08 -1.79 -7.95
C CYS A 19 2.99 -2.50 -7.15
N LYS A 20 2.00 -2.98 -7.90
CA LYS A 20 0.91 -3.76 -7.35
C LYS A 20 1.47 -5.13 -7.03
N LYS A 21 1.34 -5.54 -5.77
CA LYS A 21 1.67 -6.86 -5.29
C LYS A 21 0.57 -7.33 -4.36
N ASP A 22 0.63 -8.59 -4.00
CA ASP A 22 -0.23 -9.14 -2.98
C ASP A 22 0.33 -8.74 -1.61
N TYR A 23 -0.54 -8.19 -0.78
CA TYR A 23 -0.26 -7.83 0.62
C TYR A 23 -1.16 -8.65 1.53
N THR A 24 -0.74 -8.79 2.77
CA THR A 24 -1.53 -9.46 3.80
C THR A 24 -1.71 -8.50 4.98
N CYS A 25 -2.95 -8.20 5.34
CA CYS A 25 -3.26 -7.45 6.55
C CYS A 25 -3.53 -8.44 7.69
N THR A 26 -2.70 -8.37 8.73
CA THR A 26 -2.80 -9.25 9.90
C THR A 26 -3.27 -8.42 11.09
N CYS A 27 -4.42 -8.75 11.65
CA CYS A 27 -5.03 -8.08 12.79
C CYS A 27 -4.85 -8.91 14.06
N THR A 28 -4.35 -8.26 15.11
CA THR A 28 -4.13 -8.87 16.42
C THR A 28 -4.91 -8.12 17.49
N GLU A 29 -5.52 -8.85 18.43
CA GLU A 29 -6.15 -8.29 19.62
C GLU A 29 -5.49 -8.92 20.85
N ASN A 30 -4.99 -8.08 21.77
CA ASN A 30 -4.26 -8.55 22.96
C ASN A 30 -3.10 -9.53 22.63
N GLY A 31 -2.44 -9.34 21.49
CA GLY A 31 -1.35 -10.20 21.01
C GLY A 31 -1.81 -11.52 20.38
N THR A 32 -3.12 -11.77 20.28
CA THR A 32 -3.69 -12.94 19.59
C THR A 32 -4.11 -12.55 18.20
N ASN A 33 -3.76 -13.36 17.20
CA ASN A 33 -4.20 -13.15 15.82
C ASN A 33 -5.71 -13.38 15.70
N VAL A 34 -6.46 -12.35 15.32
CA VAL A 34 -7.92 -12.38 15.21
C VAL A 34 -8.41 -12.33 13.77
N GLY A 35 -7.53 -12.00 12.81
CA GLY A 35 -7.91 -11.98 11.40
C GLY A 35 -6.72 -11.79 10.46
N VAL A 36 -6.81 -12.41 9.29
CA VAL A 36 -5.86 -12.25 8.19
C VAL A 36 -6.65 -11.96 6.92
N VAL A 37 -6.40 -10.81 6.31
CA VAL A 37 -7.07 -10.36 5.09
C VAL A 37 -6.04 -10.26 3.96
N GLY A 38 -6.22 -11.08 2.94
CA GLY A 38 -5.41 -11.02 1.72
C GLY A 38 -5.87 -9.85 0.84
N ILE A 39 -4.93 -9.02 0.42
CA ILE A 39 -5.15 -7.85 -0.43
C ILE A 39 -4.36 -8.05 -1.73
N PRO A 40 -4.93 -8.75 -2.73
CA PRO A 40 -4.22 -9.05 -3.95
C PRO A 40 -4.09 -7.81 -4.86
N ASN A 41 -3.02 -7.78 -5.66
CA ASN A 41 -2.81 -6.80 -6.73
C ASN A 41 -3.12 -5.34 -6.35
N SER A 42 -2.69 -4.93 -5.17
CA SER A 42 -2.92 -3.59 -4.64
C SER A 42 -1.63 -2.79 -4.56
N SER A 43 -1.75 -1.47 -4.66
CA SER A 43 -0.62 -0.60 -4.32
C SER A 43 -0.37 -0.66 -2.82
N LYS A 44 0.84 -0.33 -2.38
CA LYS A 44 1.13 -0.26 -0.95
C LYS A 44 0.19 0.70 -0.21
N SER A 45 -0.13 1.86 -0.80
CA SER A 45 -1.02 2.84 -0.16
C SER A 45 -2.46 2.35 -0.08
N ASP A 46 -2.96 1.71 -1.14
CA ASP A 46 -4.32 1.17 -1.16
C ASP A 46 -4.44 0.02 -0.16
N ALA A 47 -3.44 -0.87 -0.13
CA ALA A 47 -3.42 -1.99 0.79
C ALA A 47 -3.32 -1.51 2.26
N GLN A 48 -2.51 -0.49 2.53
CA GLN A 48 -2.45 0.15 3.84
C GLN A 48 -3.82 0.75 4.22
N THR A 49 -4.44 1.48 3.30
CA THR A 49 -5.76 2.11 3.54
C THR A 49 -6.84 1.06 3.85
N LEU A 50 -6.84 -0.07 3.13
CA LEU A 50 -7.76 -1.18 3.40
C LEU A 50 -7.49 -1.80 4.78
N CYS A 51 -6.22 -2.03 5.13
CA CYS A 51 -5.83 -2.60 6.42
C CYS A 51 -6.19 -1.67 7.61
N ASP A 52 -6.00 -0.37 7.44
CA ASP A 52 -6.33 0.64 8.45
C ASP A 52 -7.86 0.77 8.63
N ASN A 53 -8.64 0.61 7.54
CA ASN A 53 -10.10 0.59 7.61
C ASN A 53 -10.62 -0.65 8.36
N GLU A 54 -10.04 -1.82 8.14
CA GLU A 54 -10.36 -3.03 8.89
C GLU A 54 -10.06 -2.84 10.38
N GLN A 55 -8.89 -2.28 10.72
CA GLN A 55 -8.55 -1.93 12.10
C GLN A 55 -9.59 -0.99 12.72
N THR A 56 -9.97 0.05 11.99
CA THR A 56 -10.96 1.03 12.45
C THR A 56 -12.33 0.39 12.66
N THR A 57 -12.72 -0.53 11.78
CA THR A 57 -13.99 -1.27 11.87
C THR A 57 -14.00 -2.17 13.10
N LEU A 58 -12.95 -2.97 13.30
CA LEU A 58 -12.80 -3.83 14.48
C LEU A 58 -12.83 -3.01 15.77
N ASN A 59 -12.10 -1.89 15.81
CA ASN A 59 -12.08 -1.00 16.97
C ASN A 59 -13.42 -0.31 17.21
N GLY A 60 -14.16 0.03 16.14
CA GLY A 60 -15.51 0.57 16.23
C GLY A 60 -16.53 -0.42 16.81
N LEU A 61 -16.25 -1.73 16.73
CA LEU A 61 -17.05 -2.80 17.34
C LEU A 61 -16.66 -3.08 18.81
N GLY A 62 -15.69 -2.35 19.35
CA GLY A 62 -15.18 -2.52 20.72
C GLY A 62 -14.02 -3.49 20.84
N ALA A 63 -13.48 -4.01 19.73
CA ALA A 63 -12.23 -4.76 19.75
C ALA A 63 -11.05 -3.82 20.01
N SER A 64 -9.97 -4.32 20.60
CA SER A 64 -8.69 -3.59 20.71
C SER A 64 -7.70 -4.14 19.68
N ALA A 65 -8.12 -4.12 18.42
CA ALA A 65 -7.38 -4.70 17.31
C ALA A 65 -6.29 -3.75 16.78
N SER A 66 -5.10 -4.30 16.58
CA SER A 66 -3.99 -3.68 15.87
C SER A 66 -3.71 -4.48 14.61
N CYS A 67 -3.89 -3.85 13.45
CA CYS A 67 -3.67 -4.46 12.14
C CYS A 67 -2.37 -3.95 11.52
N THR A 68 -1.64 -4.87 10.90
CA THR A 68 -0.34 -4.62 10.29
C THR A 68 -0.31 -5.20 8.89
N LEU A 69 0.18 -4.41 7.94
CA LEU A 69 0.34 -4.80 6.55
C LEU A 69 1.71 -5.47 6.34
N ASP A 70 1.69 -6.67 5.75
CA ASP A 70 2.85 -7.47 5.31
C ASP A 70 2.94 -7.53 3.77
#